data_AF-A0AAV2INI5-F1
#
_entry.id   AF-A0AAV2INI5-F1
#
_cell.length_a   1.000
_cell.length_b   1.000
_cell.length_c   1.000
_cell.angle_alpha   90.00
_cell.angle_beta   90.00
_cell.angle_gamma   90.00
#
_symmetry.space_group_name_H-M   'P 1'
#
loop_
_entity.id
_entity.type
_entity.pdbx_description
1 polymer ?
#
loop_
_entity_poly.entity_id
_entity_poly.type
_entity_poly.pdbx_seq_one_letter_code
_entity_poly.pdbx_strand_id
1 'polypeptide(L)'
;EQVFIASQGPPTELVNDFVRMLWEQRVEKVVMLTKLIEDSRIKCDCYWPDEGVEAFGEIIMRLRAIQIFADYTIRNLELTKKNQPIQYLT
;
A
#
# COMPACT_ATOMS: atom_id res chain seq x y z
N GLU A 1 22.37 8.51 -6.45
CA GLU A 1 20.90 8.59 -6.65
C GLU A 1 20.26 7.45 -5.90
N GLN A 2 19.21 7.71 -5.11
CA GLN A 2 18.49 6.68 -4.36
C GLN A 2 17.12 6.51 -5.01
N VAL A 3 16.96 5.42 -5.77
CA VAL A 3 15.81 5.20 -6.67
C VAL A 3 14.77 4.26 -6.03
N PHE A 4 15.17 3.50 -5.00
CA PHE A 4 14.34 2.48 -4.38
C PHE A 4 14.37 2.59 -2.85
N ILE A 5 13.26 2.17 -2.24
CA ILE A 5 13.15 1.93 -0.80
C ILE A 5 12.90 0.43 -0.63
N ALA A 6 13.81 -0.27 0.04
CA ALA A 6 13.58 -1.64 0.47
C ALA A 6 12.97 -1.62 1.87
N SER A 7 11.82 -2.27 2.04
CA SER A 7 11.10 -2.35 3.31
C SER A 7 10.63 -3.78 3.56
N GLN A 8 10.48 -4.13 4.84
CA GLN A 8 9.71 -5.30 5.21
C GLN A 8 8.22 -5.10 4.91
N GLY A 9 7.48 -6.20 4.73
CA GLY A 9 6.02 -6.16 4.77
C GLY A 9 5.57 -5.65 6.13
N PRO A 10 4.68 -4.63 6.21
CA PRO A 10 4.29 -4.08 7.49
C PRO A 10 3.53 -5.13 8.31
N PRO A 11 3.92 -5.35 9.59
CA PRO A 11 3.02 -5.97 10.54
C PRO A 11 1.90 -4.99 10.93
N THR A 12 0.81 -5.52 11.48
CA THR A 12 -0.42 -4.80 11.84
C THR A 12 -0.15 -3.49 12.58
N GLU A 13 0.76 -3.50 13.56
CA GLU A 13 1.10 -2.34 14.38
C GLU A 13 1.87 -1.23 13.64
N LEU A 14 2.46 -1.53 12.48
CA LEU A 14 3.24 -0.59 11.66
C LEU A 14 2.60 -0.27 10.30
N VAL A 15 1.39 -0.76 10.01
CA VAL A 15 0.70 -0.47 8.73
C VAL A 15 0.54 1.04 8.52
N ASN A 16 0.16 1.78 9.55
CA ASN A 16 0.01 3.24 9.46
C ASN A 16 1.34 3.95 9.17
N ASP A 17 2.43 3.49 9.78
CA ASP A 17 3.76 4.07 9.53
C ASP A 17 4.26 3.76 8.12
N PHE A 18 3.96 2.56 7.62
CA PHE A 18 4.26 2.19 6.24
C PHE A 18 3.52 3.08 5.24
N VAL A 19 2.19 3.25 5.39
CA VAL A 19 1.40 4.12 4.52
C VAL A 19 1.85 5.58 4.63
N ARG A 20 2.23 6.04 5.83
CA ARG A 20 2.83 7.37 6.03
C ARG A 20 4.16 7.53 5.32
N MET A 21 5.03 6.52 5.33
CA MET A 21 6.28 6.51 4.56
C MET A 21 6.00 6.64 3.06
N LEU A 22 5.05 5.87 2.51
CA LEU A 22 4.67 5.97 1.10
C LEU A 22 4.26 7.39 0.72
N TRP A 23 3.44 8.03 1.57
CA TRP A 23 2.99 9.40 1.37
C TRP A 23 4.11 10.43 1.45
N GLU A 24 4.94 10.38 2.50
CA GLU A 24 6.01 11.36 2.76
C GLU A 24 7.11 11.28 1.69
N GLN A 25 7.43 10.07 1.23
CA GLN A 25 8.42 9.83 0.18
C GLN A 25 7.85 9.96 -1.24
N ARG A 26 6.54 10.27 -1.38
CA ARG A 26 5.83 10.37 -2.66
C ARG A 26 6.01 9.13 -3.53
N VAL A 27 5.86 7.95 -2.92
CA VAL A 27 5.99 6.68 -3.62
C VAL A 27 4.81 6.50 -4.57
N GLU A 28 5.09 6.33 -5.86
CA GLU A 28 4.07 6.09 -6.89
C GLU A 28 3.82 4.59 -7.15
N LYS A 29 4.78 3.73 -6.77
CA LYS A 29 4.71 2.29 -7.04
C LYS A 29 5.20 1.46 -5.85
N VAL A 30 4.41 0.47 -5.44
CA VAL A 30 4.78 -0.50 -4.42
C VAL A 30 4.81 -1.89 -5.05
N VAL A 31 5.97 -2.53 -5.00
CA VAL A 31 6.13 -3.92 -5.48
C VAL A 31 6.10 -4.85 -4.28
N MET A 32 4.97 -5.54 -4.08
CA MET A 32 4.84 -6.59 -3.06
C MET A 32 5.32 -7.94 -3.61
N LEU A 33 6.35 -8.51 -2.98
CA LEU A 33 7.02 -9.73 -3.45
C LEU A 33 6.56 -11.02 -2.76
N THR A 34 5.55 -10.94 -1.89
CA THR A 34 5.05 -12.05 -1.06
C THR A 34 3.52 -12.08 -1.10
N LYS A 35 2.93 -13.26 -0.85
CA LYS A 35 1.51 -13.31 -0.44
C LYS A 35 1.36 -12.84 1.01
N LEU A 36 0.14 -12.54 1.44
CA LEU A 36 -0.15 -12.24 2.85
C LEU A 36 0.18 -13.43 3.77
N ILE A 37 -0.13 -14.64 3.29
CA ILE A 37 0.14 -15.90 3.99
C ILE A 37 0.85 -16.86 3.05
N GLU A 38 1.94 -17.46 3.52
CA GLU A 38 2.71 -18.50 2.84
C GLU A 38 3.02 -19.63 3.83
N ASP A 39 2.79 -20.88 3.43
CA ASP A 39 2.99 -22.06 4.29
C ASP A 39 2.34 -21.91 5.69
N SER A 40 1.12 -21.35 5.71
CA SER A 40 0.35 -21.06 6.93
C SER A 40 0.99 -20.04 7.89
N ARG A 41 1.97 -19.26 7.42
CA ARG A 41 2.61 -18.19 8.17
C ARG A 41 2.25 -16.84 7.56
N ILE A 42 1.88 -15.89 8.41
CA ILE A 42 1.68 -14.49 8.00
C ILE A 42 3.04 -13.91 7.61
N LYS A 43 3.11 -13.33 6.42
CA LYS A 43 4.31 -12.68 5.86
C LYS A 43 4.17 -11.17 5.81
N CYS A 44 2.94 -10.69 5.66
CA CYS A 44 2.61 -9.28 5.55
C CYS A 44 1.15 -9.10 5.94
N ASP A 45 0.85 -8.04 6.68
CA ASP A 45 -0.53 -7.64 6.89
C ASP A 45 -1.01 -6.75 5.74
N CYS A 46 -2.32 -6.72 5.52
CA CYS A 46 -2.91 -5.94 4.45
C CYS A 46 -2.76 -4.44 4.77
N TYR A 47 -2.20 -3.67 3.85
CA TYR A 47 -1.99 -2.21 3.99
C TYR A 47 -2.75 -1.40 2.93
N TRP A 48 -3.75 -2.03 2.29
CA TRP A 48 -4.63 -1.43 1.30
C TRP A 48 -6.08 -1.83 1.57
N PRO A 49 -7.07 -1.03 1.15
CA PRO A 49 -8.47 -1.44 1.21
C PRO A 49 -8.76 -2.51 0.16
N ASP A 50 -9.42 -3.60 0.55
CA ASP A 50 -9.91 -4.61 -0.41
C ASP A 50 -11.12 -4.11 -1.20
N GLU A 51 -11.90 -3.17 -0.62
CA GLU A 51 -12.99 -2.45 -1.29
C GLU A 51 -13.15 -1.04 -0.75
N GLY A 52 -13.70 -0.13 -1.57
CA GLY A 52 -14.06 1.21 -1.14
C GLY A 52 -12.88 2.06 -0.63
N VAL A 53 -12.95 2.47 0.63
CA VAL A 53 -12.06 3.46 1.25
C VAL A 53 -11.71 3.02 2.67
N GLU A 54 -10.44 3.13 3.04
CA GLU A 54 -9.93 2.86 4.39
C GLU A 54 -8.99 3.97 4.86
N ALA A 55 -8.96 4.21 6.18
CA ALA A 55 -8.13 5.24 6.79
C ALA A 55 -6.92 4.62 7.51
N PHE A 56 -5.74 5.06 7.13
CA PHE A 56 -4.46 4.72 7.73
C PHE A 56 -3.89 5.96 8.43
N GLY A 57 -4.32 6.19 9.68
CA GLY A 57 -4.06 7.43 10.41
C GLY A 57 -4.71 8.64 9.72
N GLU A 58 -3.89 9.59 9.25
CA GLU A 58 -4.36 10.80 8.55
C GLU A 58 -4.55 10.62 7.04
N ILE A 59 -4.14 9.47 6.50
CA ILE A 59 -4.17 9.18 5.07
C ILE A 59 -5.37 8.28 4.78
N ILE A 60 -6.22 8.72 3.86
CA ILE A 60 -7.36 7.95 3.39
C ILE A 60 -6.98 7.35 2.05
N MET A 61 -7.03 6.03 1.94
CA MET A 61 -6.74 5.28 0.73
C MET A 61 -8.03 4.76 0.11
N ARG A 62 -8.17 4.92 -1.20
CA ARG A 62 -9.30 4.42 -1.98
C ARG A 62 -8.82 3.46 -3.05
N LEU A 63 -9.44 2.30 -3.13
CA LEU A 63 -9.24 1.39 -4.26
C LEU A 63 -10.03 1.90 -5.48
N ARG A 64 -9.32 2.17 -6.58
CA ARG A 64 -9.90 2.67 -7.84
C ARG A 64 -10.16 1.55 -8.84
N ALA A 65 -9.24 0.62 -8.96
CA ALA A 65 -9.35 -0.51 -9.88
C ALA A 65 -8.42 -1.65 -9.45
N ILE A 66 -8.85 -2.88 -9.69
CA ILE A 66 -8.02 -4.08 -9.57
C ILE A 66 -7.90 -4.72 -10.95
N GLN A 67 -6.70 -5.12 -11.32
CA GLN A 67 -6.45 -6.01 -12.46
C GLN A 67 -5.76 -7.26 -11.95
N ILE A 68 -6.38 -8.42 -12.19
CA ILE A 68 -5.86 -9.72 -11.77
C ILE A 68 -5.27 -10.42 -12.99
N PHE A 69 -4.00 -10.79 -12.88
CA PHE A 69 -3.28 -11.60 -13.86
C PHE A 69 -2.98 -12.98 -13.26
N ALA A 70 -2.44 -13.88 -14.06
CA ALA A 70 -2.10 -15.23 -13.60
C ALA A 70 -1.10 -15.22 -12.42
N ASP A 71 -0.10 -14.34 -12.49
CA ASP A 71 1.04 -14.36 -11.58
C ASP A 71 1.09 -13.16 -10.61
N TYR A 72 0.28 -12.12 -10.85
CA TYR A 72 0.29 -10.90 -10.04
C TYR A 72 -1.05 -10.16 -10.10
N THR A 73 -1.22 -9.20 -9.18
CA THR A 73 -2.38 -8.31 -9.12
C THR A 73 -1.90 -6.87 -9.11
N ILE A 74 -2.52 -6.01 -9.93
CA ILE A 74 -2.30 -4.57 -9.91
C ILE A 74 -3.46 -3.90 -9.19
N ARG A 75 -3.18 -3.05 -8.21
CA ARG A 75 -4.18 -2.25 -7.49
C ARG A 75 -3.90 -0.78 -7.75
N ASN A 76 -4.84 -0.09 -8.39
CA ASN A 76 -4.75 1.36 -8.54
C ASN A 76 -5.38 2.02 -7.31
N LEU A 77 -4.58 2.77 -6.58
CA LEU A 77 -4.93 3.35 -5.29
C LEU A 77 -4.86 4.88 -5.38
N GLU A 78 -5.82 5.54 -4.75
CA GLU A 78 -5.86 6.99 -4.58
C GLU A 78 -5.66 7.30 -3.10
N LEU A 79 -4.62 8.08 -2.77
CA LEU A 79 -4.30 8.48 -1.41
C LEU A 79 -4.67 9.94 -1.23
N THR A 80 -5.34 10.25 -0.14
CA THR A 80 -5.76 11.62 0.20
C THR A 80 -5.39 11.96 1.63
N LYS A 81 -4.97 13.21 1.85
CA LYS A 81 -4.68 13.79 3.17
C LYS A 81 -5.23 15.21 3.20
N LYS A 82 -5.80 15.63 4.34
CA LYS A 82 -6.48 16.93 4.48
C LYS A 82 -5.58 18.09 4.00
N ASN A 83 -6.12 18.95 3.14
CA ASN A 83 -5.45 20.12 2.58
C ASN A 83 -4.14 19.82 1.83
N GLN A 84 -3.99 18.61 1.29
CA GLN A 84 -2.84 18.22 0.48
C GLN A 84 -3.30 17.71 -0.90
N PRO A 85 -2.43 17.79 -1.92
CA PRO A 85 -2.72 17.19 -3.23
C PRO A 85 -2.96 15.68 -3.12
N ILE A 86 -3.86 15.17 -3.95
CA ILE A 86 -4.10 13.73 -4.10
C ILE A 86 -2.83 13.07 -4.65
N GLN A 87 -2.48 11.90 -4.11
CA GLN A 87 -1.42 11.05 -4.63
C GLN A 87 -2.00 9.76 -5.19
N TYR A 88 -1.31 9.15 -6.14
CA TYR A 88 -1.71 7.88 -6.76
C TYR A 88 -0.62 6.85 -6.53
N LEU A 89 -1.05 5.63 -6.24
CA LEU A 89 -0.18 4.50 -5.97
C LEU A 89 -0.63 3.30 -6.80
N THR A 90 0.33 2.54 -7.34
CA THR A 90 0.10 1.28 -8.06
C THR A 90 0.87 0.13 -7.45
#